data_AF-A0A7W0QYK1-F1
#
_entry.id   AF-A0A7W0QYK1-F1
#
_cell.length_a   1.000
_cell.length_b   1.000
_cell.length_c   1.000
_cell.angle_alpha   90.00
_cell.angle_beta   90.00
_cell.angle_gamma   90.00
#
_symmetry.space_group_name_H-M   'P 1'
#
loop_
_entity.id
_entity.type
_entity.pdbx_description
1 polymer ?
#
loop_
_entity_poly.entity_id
_entity_poly.type
_entity_poly.pdbx_seq_one_letter_code
_entity_poly.pdbx_strand_id
1 'polypeptide(L)' 'MVGLTDVLAHQGGWDEILLVAAPIVVFVVLLRVANSRAQRIEAPDGVGPEPGGLRPPDSDGGTKSAPDR' A
#
# COMPACT_ATOMS: atom_id res chain seq x y z
N MET A 1 21.70 -19.12 44.48
CA MET A 1 20.86 -19.54 43.34
C MET A 1 20.32 -18.26 42.73
N VAL A 2 21.04 -17.69 41.75
CA VAL A 2 20.69 -16.38 41.15
C VAL A 2 19.61 -16.61 40.10
N GLY A 3 18.49 -15.89 40.20
CA GLY A 3 17.32 -16.07 39.33
C GLY A 3 17.49 -15.42 37.97
N LEU A 4 16.81 -15.95 36.94
CA LEU A 4 16.82 -15.38 35.58
C LEU A 4 16.38 -13.89 35.52
N THR A 5 15.57 -13.44 36.48
CA THR A 5 15.14 -12.05 36.61
C THR A 5 16.26 -11.10 37.01
N ASP A 6 17.25 -11.59 37.76
CA ASP A 6 18.41 -10.78 38.14
C ASP A 6 19.24 -10.47 36.89
N VAL A 7 19.61 -11.47 36.09
CA VAL A 7 20.47 -11.26 34.90
C VAL A 7 19.83 -10.31 33.87
N LEU A 8 18.49 -10.26 33.77
CA LEU A 8 17.75 -9.32 32.92
C LEU A 8 17.71 -7.88 33.48
N ALA A 9 17.93 -7.69 34.77
CA ALA A 9 17.92 -6.40 35.44
C ALA A 9 19.30 -5.98 35.97
N HIS A 10 20.32 -6.85 35.88
CA HIS A 10 21.57 -6.72 36.64
C HIS A 10 22.71 -5.99 35.95
N GLN A 11 22.70 -5.71 34.63
CA GLN A 11 23.88 -5.08 34.03
C GLN A 11 23.69 -4.13 32.85
N GLY A 12 22.47 -3.88 32.44
CA GLY A 12 22.17 -2.81 31.50
C GLY A 12 20.69 -2.55 31.61
N GLY A 13 20.32 -1.76 32.61
CA GLY A 13 18.98 -1.71 33.15
C GLY A 13 17.94 -1.44 32.06
N TRP A 14 16.71 -1.90 32.28
CA TRP A 14 15.60 -1.58 31.39
C TRP A 14 15.44 -0.06 31.18
N ASP A 15 15.88 0.76 32.13
CA ASP A 15 15.93 2.22 32.02
C ASP A 15 16.78 2.72 30.84
N GLU A 16 17.93 2.09 30.56
CA GLU A 16 18.81 2.48 29.45
C GLU A 16 18.15 2.20 28.10
N ILE A 17 17.46 1.05 27.98
CA ILE A 17 16.63 0.74 26.80
C ILE A 17 15.48 1.73 26.69
N LEU A 18 14.84 2.12 27.79
CA LEU A 18 13.71 3.06 27.77
C LEU A 18 14.15 4.45 27.30
N LEU A 19 15.34 4.91 27.69
CA LEU A 19 15.92 6.18 27.24
C LEU A 19 16.16 6.22 25.72
N VAL A 20 16.50 5.08 25.10
CA VAL A 20 16.68 4.97 23.64
C VAL A 20 15.38 4.66 22.92
N ALA A 21 14.52 3.82 23.50
CA ALA A 21 13.23 3.45 22.93
C ALA A 21 12.27 4.63 22.88
N ALA A 22 12.31 5.54 23.86
CA ALA A 22 11.46 6.73 23.90
C ALA A 22 11.55 7.59 22.62
N PRO A 23 12.73 8.08 22.17
CA PRO A 23 12.82 8.84 20.93
C PRO A 23 12.47 8.00 19.69
N ILE A 24 12.82 6.71 19.65
CA ILE A 24 12.45 5.83 18.54
C ILE A 24 10.92 5.72 18.39
N VAL A 25 10.21 5.51 19.50
CA VAL A 25 8.75 5.44 19.52
C VAL A 25 8.15 6.77 19.04
N VAL A 26 8.71 7.91 19.45
CA VAL A 26 8.26 9.22 18.95
C VAL A 26 8.37 9.30 17.42
N PHE A 27 9.52 8.95 16.83
CA PHE A 27 9.68 8.96 15.37
C PHE A 27 8.73 7.98 14.67
N VAL A 28 8.58 6.77 15.19
CA VAL A 28 7.65 5.76 14.63
C VAL A 28 6.21 6.27 14.62
N VAL A 29 5.77 6.89 15.73
CA VAL A 29 4.42 7.48 15.83
C VAL A 29 4.26 8.62 14.83
N LEU A 30 5.23 9.53 14.74
CA LEU A 30 5.19 10.65 13.78
C LEU A 30 5.11 10.15 12.33
N LEU A 31 5.94 9.17 11.96
CA LEU A 31 5.93 8.58 10.63
C LEU A 31 4.62 7.88 10.31
N ARG A 32 4.05 7.14 11.28
CA ARG A 32 2.75 6.47 11.12
C ARG A 32 1.62 7.48 10.90
N VAL A 33 1.60 8.55 11.67
CA VAL A 33 0.60 9.62 11.55
C VAL A 33 0.73 10.34 10.20
N ALA A 34 1.96 10.65 9.78
CA ALA A 34 2.22 11.27 8.49
C ALA A 34 1.80 10.37 7.32
N ASN A 35 2.17 9.08 7.35
CA ASN A 35 1.82 8.10 6.33
C ASN A 35 0.30 7.90 6.22
N SER A 36 -0.41 7.84 7.37
CA SER A 36 -1.88 7.73 7.36
C SER A 36 -2.56 8.97 6.75
N ARG A 37 -1.99 10.16 6.92
CA ARG A 37 -2.49 11.38 6.27
C ARG A 37 -2.23 11.38 4.76
N ALA A 38 -1.07 10.90 4.32
CA ALA A 38 -0.75 10.76 2.90
C ALA A 38 -1.73 9.80 2.19
N GLN A 39 -2.04 8.66 2.82
CA GLN A 39 -3.01 7.69 2.28
C GLN A 39 -4.43 8.23 2.17
N ARG A 40 -4.81 9.25 2.94
CA ARG A 40 -6.12 9.91 2.78
C ARG A 40 -6.17 10.87 1.58
N ILE A 41 -5.02 11.31 1.09
CA ILE A 41 -4.89 12.14 -0.11
C ILE A 41 -4.83 11.24 -1.36
N GLU A 42 -4.35 10.01 -1.20
CA GLU A 42 -4.22 9.00 -2.25
C GLU A 42 -5.37 7.97 -2.23
N ALA A 43 -6.59 8.41 -1.93
CA ALA A 43 -7.78 7.65 -2.32
C ALA A 43 -8.13 8.08 -3.76
N PRO A 44 -7.71 7.33 -4.80
CA PRO A 44 -8.22 7.56 -6.14
C PRO A 44 -9.70 7.19 -6.16
N ASP A 45 -10.55 8.20 -6.24
CA ASP A 45 -11.89 8.03 -6.76
C ASP A 45 -11.78 7.52 -8.21
N GLY A 46 -12.09 6.24 -8.37
CA GLY A 46 -12.80 5.68 -9.52
C GLY A 46 -12.24 5.93 -10.92
N VAL A 47 -11.40 5.02 -11.41
CA VAL A 47 -11.60 4.39 -12.73
C VAL A 47 -11.16 2.93 -12.59
N GLY A 48 -12.15 2.02 -12.52
CA GLY A 48 -11.88 0.59 -12.57
C GLY A 48 -11.35 0.16 -13.95
N PRO A 49 -10.57 -0.92 -14.05
CA PRO A 49 -10.41 -1.58 -15.34
C PRO A 49 -11.79 -2.12 -15.71
N GLU A 50 -12.36 -1.70 -16.82
CA GLU A 50 -13.53 -2.33 -17.45
C GLU A 50 -13.02 -3.43 -18.40
N PRO A 51 -12.90 -4.71 -17.96
CA PRO A 51 -12.68 -5.82 -18.87
C PRO A 51 -14.04 -6.25 -19.46
N GLY A 52 -14.51 -5.57 -20.51
CA GLY A 52 -15.64 -6.11 -21.27
C GLY A 52 -16.53 -5.12 -22.00
N GLY A 53 -15.95 -4.32 -22.90
CA GLY A 53 -16.71 -3.62 -23.94
C GLY A 53 -16.52 -4.29 -25.29
N LEU A 54 -17.36 -5.28 -25.61
CA LEU A 54 -17.48 -5.88 -26.94
C LEU A 54 -17.87 -4.82 -27.98
N ARG A 55 -17.06 -4.62 -29.03
CA ARG A 55 -17.57 -4.76 -30.41
C ARG A 55 -16.45 -5.01 -31.42
N PRO A 56 -16.50 -6.14 -32.15
CA PRO A 56 -15.61 -6.37 -33.28
C PRO A 56 -15.96 -5.44 -34.45
N PRO A 57 -14.97 -4.94 -35.21
CA PRO A 57 -15.20 -4.38 -36.54
C PRO A 57 -15.20 -5.51 -37.57
N ASP A 58 -16.25 -6.33 -37.60
CA ASP A 58 -16.61 -7.12 -38.77
C ASP A 58 -17.31 -6.20 -39.79
N SER A 59 -16.53 -5.72 -40.74
CA SER A 59 -17.02 -5.15 -42.00
C SER A 59 -16.03 -5.47 -43.13
N ASP A 60 -15.64 -6.74 -43.21
CA ASP A 60 -15.22 -7.37 -44.46
C ASP A 60 -16.42 -8.09 -45.08
N GLY A 61 -17.05 -7.43 -46.04
CA GLY A 61 -18.00 -8.00 -46.98
C GLY A 61 -18.05 -7.05 -48.18
N GLY A 62 -17.21 -7.21 -49.20
CA GLY A 62 -17.23 -8.40 -50.04
C GLY A 62 -18.33 -8.24 -51.08
N THR A 63 -17.95 -7.66 -52.23
CA THR A 63 -18.49 -7.94 -53.57
C THR A 63 -20.02 -8.03 -53.75
N LYS A 64 -20.63 -7.08 -54.48
CA LYS A 64 -21.62 -7.42 -55.52
C LYS A 64 -21.83 -6.28 -56.54
N SER A 65 -21.29 -6.52 -57.73
CA SER A 65 -21.88 -6.32 -59.07
C SER A 65 -22.69 -5.06 -59.43
N ALA A 66 -22.31 -4.48 -60.56
CA ALA A 66 -23.13 -3.67 -61.49
C ALA A 66 -24.56 -4.24 -61.70
N PRO A 67 -25.57 -3.43 -62.10
CA PRO A 67 -25.73 -3.12 -63.53
C PRO A 67 -26.31 -1.72 -63.88
N ASP A 68 -25.99 -1.29 -65.11
CA ASP A 68 -26.87 -0.73 -66.16
C ASP A 68 -27.82 0.45 -65.84
N ARG A 69 -27.47 1.65 -66.35
CA ARG A 69 -28.35 2.58 -67.08
C ARG A 69 -27.55 3.58 -67.91
#